data_AF-A0A354IWB8-F1
#
_entry.id   AF-A0A354IWB8-F1
#
_cell.length_a   1.000
_cell.length_b   1.000
_cell.length_c   1.000
_cell.angle_alpha   90.00
_cell.angle_beta   90.00
_cell.angle_gamma   90.00
#
_symmetry.space_group_name_H-M   'P 1'
#
loop_
_entity.id
_entity.type
_entity.pdbx_description
1 polymer ?
#
loop_
_entity_poly.entity_id
_entity_poly.type
_entity_poly.pdbx_seq_one_letter_code
_entity_poly.pdbx_strand_id
1 'polypeptide(L)'
;PLLLQPLIENALRHDLDCRAGPGDIRLSFAQIGSALAIRVTNPAGPGTPANPGAGLGLANTRERLRLMHPGASLQAGLQGERFVAEVRLPLAGED
;
A
#
# COMPACT_ATOMS: atom_id res chain seq x y z
N PRO A 1 9.96 11.68 5.72
CA PRO A 1 9.68 11.05 4.41
C PRO A 1 8.22 10.58 4.34
N LEU A 2 7.53 10.85 3.23
CA LEU A 2 6.08 10.68 3.12
C LEU A 2 5.76 9.23 2.73
N LEU A 3 5.58 8.37 3.72
CA LEU A 3 5.28 6.93 3.56
C LEU A 3 4.04 6.66 2.70
N LEU A 4 3.02 7.52 2.81
CA LEU A 4 1.74 7.39 2.14
C LEU A 4 1.77 7.86 0.68
N GLN A 5 2.54 8.91 0.38
CA GLN A 5 2.58 9.51 -0.95
C GLN A 5 2.88 8.48 -2.07
N PRO A 6 3.94 7.66 -2.01
CA PRO A 6 4.24 6.72 -3.09
C PRO A 6 3.17 5.62 -3.23
N LEU A 7 2.48 5.26 -2.13
CA LEU A 7 1.39 4.27 -2.17
C LEU A 7 0.15 4.85 -2.84
N ILE A 8 -0.18 6.12 -2.54
CA ILE A 8 -1.29 6.84 -3.15
C ILE A 8 -0.99 7.13 -4.63
N GLU A 9 0.23 7.54 -4.97
CA GLU A 9 0.66 7.73 -6.36
C GLU A 9 0.59 6.44 -7.17
N ASN A 10 0.95 5.30 -6.56
CA ASN A 10 0.82 3.99 -7.21
C ASN A 10 -0.66 3.66 -7.47
N ALA A 11 -1.53 3.87 -6.47
CA ALA A 11 -2.96 3.65 -6.62
C ALA A 11 -3.56 4.56 -7.70
N LEU A 12 -3.22 5.85 -7.72
CA LEU A 12 -3.67 6.81 -8.73
C LEU A 12 -3.26 6.42 -10.15
N ARG A 13 -2.01 6.01 -10.34
CA ARG A 13 -1.51 5.59 -11.66
C ARG A 13 -2.30 4.41 -12.21
N HIS A 14 -2.50 3.38 -11.38
CA HIS A 14 -3.26 2.21 -11.78
C HIS A 14 -4.75 2.50 -11.99
N ASP A 15 -5.34 3.38 -11.18
CA ASP A 15 -6.75 3.75 -11.31
C ASP A 15 -7.00 4.54 -12.61
N LEU A 16 -6.03 5.35 -13.06
CA LEU A 16 -6.05 6.04 -14.36
C LEU A 16 -5.88 5.08 -15.54
N ASP A 17 -5.00 4.08 -15.43
CA ASP A 17 -4.73 3.11 -16.50
C ASP A 17 -5.89 2.11 -16.74
N CYS A 18 -6.74 1.89 -15.73
CA CYS A 18 -7.72 0.79 -15.72
C CYS A 18 -9.19 1.19 -15.87
N ARG A 19 -9.57 2.47 -16.04
CA ARG A 19 -10.98 2.89 -15.87
C ARG A 19 -11.60 3.78 -16.94
N ALA A 20 -12.91 3.57 -17.13
CA ALA A 20 -13.86 4.44 -17.83
C ALA A 20 -14.83 5.19 -16.86
N GLY A 21 -14.47 5.33 -15.58
CA GLY A 21 -15.37 5.87 -14.53
C GLY A 21 -14.62 6.55 -13.37
N PRO A 22 -15.35 7.09 -12.37
CA PRO A 22 -14.76 7.86 -11.26
C PRO A 22 -13.85 7.00 -10.40
N GLY A 23 -12.70 7.54 -10.00
CA GLY A 23 -11.70 6.83 -9.19
C GLY A 23 -12.20 6.36 -7.83
N ASP A 24 -11.66 5.24 -7.32
CA ASP A 24 -12.03 4.65 -6.01
C ASP A 24 -10.76 4.23 -5.28
N ILE A 25 -10.09 5.19 -4.66
CA ILE A 25 -8.95 4.93 -3.76
C ILE A 25 -9.44 5.03 -2.32
N ARG A 26 -9.22 3.97 -1.53
CA ARG A 26 -9.58 3.93 -0.11
C ARG A 26 -8.32 3.87 0.73
N LEU A 27 -8.28 4.73 1.73
CA LEU A 27 -7.24 4.77 2.75
C LEU A 27 -7.88 4.41 4.11
N SER A 28 -7.29 3.47 4.82
CA SER A 28 -7.75 3.09 6.16
C SER A 28 -6.59 2.90 7.12
N PHE A 29 -6.84 3.22 8.39
CA PHE A 29 -5.90 3.08 9.49
C PHE A 29 -6.54 2.22 10.56
N ALA A 30 -5.81 1.27 11.09
CA ALA A 30 -6.25 0.43 12.19
C ALA A 30 -5.08 0.10 13.10
N GLN A 31 -5.27 0.17 14.41
CA GLN A 31 -4.34 -0.42 15.36
C GLN A 31 -4.64 -1.92 15.48
N ILE A 32 -3.64 -2.75 15.23
CA ILE A 32 -3.71 -4.21 15.35
C ILE A 32 -2.61 -4.63 16.33
N GLY A 33 -3.01 -4.89 17.58
CA GLY A 33 -2.07 -5.14 18.66
C GLY A 33 -1.15 -3.93 18.90
N SER A 34 0.16 -4.16 18.81
CA SER A 34 1.21 -3.14 18.94
C SER A 34 1.66 -2.54 17.60
N ALA A 35 0.85 -2.66 16.54
CA ALA A 35 1.19 -2.10 15.23
C ALA A 35 0.06 -1.23 14.68
N LEU A 36 0.44 -0.14 14.01
CA LEU A 36 -0.45 0.62 13.14
C LEU A 36 -0.43 -0.02 11.75
N ALA A 37 -1.57 -0.53 11.31
CA ALA A 37 -1.81 -0.99 9.96
C ALA A 37 -2.42 0.16 9.13
N ILE A 38 -1.76 0.50 8.03
CA ILE A 38 -2.18 1.52 7.08
C ILE A 38 -2.42 0.83 5.74
N ARG A 39 -3.64 0.90 5.21
CA ARG A 39 -4.01 0.25 3.95
C ARG A 39 -4.42 1.29 2.92
N VAL A 40 -3.83 1.21 1.74
CA VAL A 40 -4.26 1.90 0.52
C VAL A 40 -4.81 0.87 -0.44
N THR A 41 -6.04 1.06 -0.93
CA THR A 41 -6.67 0.11 -1.85
C THR A 41 -7.33 0.80 -3.03
N ASN A 42 -7.20 0.22 -4.21
CA ASN A 42 -7.87 0.66 -5.43
C ASN A 42 -8.42 -0.55 -6.19
N PRO A 43 -9.46 -0.38 -7.03
CA PRO A 43 -9.95 -1.40 -7.93
C PRO A 43 -8.82 -2.00 -8.78
N ALA A 44 -8.89 -3.30 -9.00
CA ALA A 44 -8.03 -4.01 -9.92
C ALA A 44 -8.87 -4.54 -11.08
N GLY A 45 -8.48 -4.21 -12.31
CA GLY A 45 -9.18 -4.65 -13.51
C GLY A 45 -8.83 -6.10 -13.91
N PRO A 46 -9.62 -6.72 -14.80
CA PRO A 46 -9.27 -8.00 -15.42
C PRO A 46 -7.89 -7.91 -16.08
N GLY A 47 -6.99 -8.84 -15.77
CA GLY A 47 -5.62 -8.83 -16.29
C GLY A 47 -4.61 -8.09 -15.42
N THR A 48 -5.02 -7.54 -14.26
CA THR A 48 -4.05 -7.11 -13.25
C THR A 48 -3.24 -8.33 -12.80
N PRO A 49 -1.91 -8.36 -12.94
CA PRO A 49 -1.11 -9.53 -12.58
C PRO A 49 -1.32 -9.86 -11.11
N ALA A 50 -1.26 -11.14 -10.72
CA ALA A 50 -1.48 -11.56 -9.33
C ALA A 50 -0.50 -10.91 -8.33
N ASN A 51 0.63 -10.41 -8.84
CA ASN A 51 1.69 -9.79 -8.06
C ASN A 51 2.08 -8.39 -8.62
N PRO A 52 1.19 -7.39 -8.62
CA PRO A 52 1.52 -6.02 -9.06
C PRO A 52 2.54 -5.37 -8.11
N GLY A 53 2.68 -5.93 -6.89
CA GLY A 53 3.58 -5.52 -5.84
C GLY A 53 5.08 -5.62 -6.17
N ALA A 54 5.43 -6.26 -7.28
CA ALA A 54 6.80 -6.38 -7.79
C ALA A 54 7.29 -5.16 -8.60
N GLY A 55 6.46 -4.12 -8.78
CA GLY A 55 6.88 -2.89 -9.43
C GLY A 55 8.04 -2.20 -8.69
N LEU A 56 8.94 -1.56 -9.44
CA LEU A 56 10.09 -0.80 -8.92
C LEU A 56 9.69 0.21 -7.83
N GLY A 57 8.49 0.80 -7.95
CA GLY A 57 7.95 1.76 -6.98
C GLY A 57 7.75 1.17 -5.58
N LEU A 58 7.07 0.03 -5.47
CA LEU A 58 6.81 -0.62 -4.18
C LEU A 58 8.08 -1.25 -3.58
N ALA A 59 9.00 -1.72 -4.42
CA ALA A 59 10.32 -2.16 -3.98
C ALA A 59 11.11 -1.01 -3.33
N ASN A 60 11.16 0.15 -3.98
CA ASN A 60 11.80 1.35 -3.44
C ASN A 60 11.13 1.84 -2.15
N THR A 61 9.79 1.82 -2.08
CA THR A 61 9.06 2.18 -0.85
C THR A 61 9.39 1.21 0.29
N ARG A 62 9.47 -0.10 0.01
CA ARG A 62 9.83 -1.11 1.01
C ARG A 62 11.24 -0.89 1.57
N GLU A 63 12.20 -0.57 0.71
CA GLU A 63 13.57 -0.30 1.12
C GLU A 63 13.66 0.94 2.01
N ARG A 64 13.06 2.06 1.58
CA ARG A 64 13.02 3.29 2.38
C ARG A 64 12.31 3.08 3.72
N LEU A 65 11.22 2.32 3.72
CA LEU A 65 10.47 2.00 4.93
C LEU A 65 11.35 1.24 5.92
N ARG A 66 12.09 0.23 5.47
CA ARG A 66 13.03 -0.52 6.31
C ARG A 66 14.14 0.36 6.89
N LEU A 67 14.67 1.29 6.11
CA LEU A 67 15.73 2.20 6.55
C LEU A 67 15.26 3.20 7.61
N MET A 68 14.00 3.64 7.55
CA MET A 68 13.47 4.66 8.46
C MET A 68 12.81 4.09 9.72
N HIS A 69 12.17 2.92 9.61
CA HIS A 69 11.37 2.32 10.66
C HIS A 69 11.75 0.85 10.82
N PRO A 70 12.74 0.54 11.68
CA PRO A 70 13.07 -0.84 12.01
C PRO A 70 11.82 -1.61 12.46
N GLY A 71 11.60 -2.80 11.90
CA GLY A 71 10.41 -3.62 12.18
C GLY A 71 9.16 -3.24 11.38
N ALA A 72 9.19 -2.17 10.57
CA ALA A 72 8.10 -1.89 9.64
C ALA A 72 8.11 -2.85 8.44
N SER A 73 6.94 -3.07 7.86
CA SER A 73 6.77 -3.89 6.66
C SER A 73 5.78 -3.30 5.69
N LEU A 74 5.97 -3.60 4.39
CA LEU A 74 5.06 -3.27 3.31
C LEU A 74 4.74 -4.54 2.52
N GLN A 75 3.47 -4.93 2.53
CA GLN A 75 2.92 -6.01 1.72
C GLN A 75 1.96 -5.43 0.71
N ALA A 76 1.92 -6.01 -0.49
CA ALA A 76 0.96 -5.58 -1.50
C ALA A 76 0.55 -6.72 -2.41
N GLY A 77 -0.71 -6.73 -2.84
CA GLY A 77 -1.25 -7.80 -3.69
C GLY A 77 -2.73 -7.62 -4.00
N LEU A 78 -3.26 -8.50 -4.84
CA LEU A 78 -4.69 -8.56 -5.12
C LEU A 78 -5.45 -9.21 -3.96
N GLN A 79 -6.58 -8.61 -3.58
CA GLN A 79 -7.55 -9.14 -2.64
C GLN A 79 -8.95 -8.93 -3.22
N GLY A 80 -9.52 -10.00 -3.79
CA GLY A 80 -10.76 -9.89 -4.58
C GLY A 80 -10.57 -8.96 -5.77
N GLU A 81 -11.47 -7.99 -5.93
CA GLU A 81 -11.47 -7.02 -7.03
C GLU A 81 -10.64 -5.77 -6.75
N ARG A 82 -9.78 -5.79 -5.73
CA ARG A 82 -8.96 -4.65 -5.34
C ARG A 82 -7.50 -5.02 -5.19
N PHE A 83 -6.62 -4.12 -5.60
CA PHE A 83 -5.24 -4.11 -5.17
C PHE A 83 -5.16 -3.47 -3.78
N VAL A 84 -4.39 -4.10 -2.88
CA VAL A 84 -4.20 -3.65 -1.50
C VAL A 84 -2.72 -3.50 -1.25
N ALA A 85 -2.29 -2.31 -0.82
CA ALA A 85 -0.98 -2.07 -0.23
C ALA A 85 -1.16 -1.80 1.27
N GLU A 86 -0.55 -2.64 2.11
CA GLU A 86 -0.60 -2.55 3.57
C GLU A 86 0.80 -2.27 4.12
N VAL A 87 0.93 -1.15 4.83
CA VAL A 87 2.07 -0.85 5.69
C VAL A 87 1.73 -1.24 7.11
N ARG A 88 2.64 -1.95 7.78
CA ARG A 88 2.60 -2.14 9.24
C ARG A 88 3.77 -1.40 9.86
N LEU A 89 3.45 -0.48 10.76
CA LEU A 89 4.42 0.24 11.58
C LEU A 89 4.30 -0.26 13.02
N PRO A 90 5.41 -0.69 13.67
CA PRO A 90 5.40 -0.89 15.10
C PRO A 90 5.02 0.43 15.78
N LEU A 91 4.02 0.38 16.66
CA LEU A 91 3.81 1.44 17.63
C LEU A 91 4.87 1.23 18.71
N ALA A 92 5.71 2.24 18.96
CA ALA A 92 6.59 2.18 20.11
C ALA A 92 5.71 1.92 21.34
N GLY A 93 6.05 0.89 22.13
CA GLY A 93 5.59 0.86 23.50
C GLY A 93 6.07 2.15 24.15
N GLU A 94 5.19 2.83 24.87
CA GLU A 94 5.66 3.76 25.89
C GLU A 94 6.48 2.90 26.88
N ASP A 95 7.80 2.92 26.73
CA ASP A 95 8.73 2.46 27.78
C ASP A 95 8.71 3.47 28.94
#